data_AF-A0A7J3XKU5-F1
#
_entry.id   AF-A0A7J3XKU5-F1
#
_cell.length_a   1.000
_cell.length_b   1.000
_cell.length_c   1.000
_cell.angle_alpha   90.00
_cell.angle_beta   90.00
_cell.angle_gamma   90.00
#
_symmetry.space_group_name_H-M   'P 1'
#
loop_
_entity.id
_entity.type
_entity.pdbx_description
1 polymer ?
#
loop_
_entity_poly.entity_id
_entity_poly.type
_entity_poly.pdbx_seq_one_letter_code
_entity_poly.pdbx_strand_id
1 'polypeptide(L)'
;MKLVQIPFRILRYRLARAGLCSPGSPLVLTFSITNRCNSRCKTCNIWKIPAEESEELSLDEIELIFKSMDKLYFLNISGGEPFLRKDLVK
;
A
#
# COMPACT_ATOMS: atom_id res chain seq x y z
N MET A 1 8.12 -7.53 -12.90
CA MET A 1 9.41 -7.71 -12.21
C MET A 1 9.93 -9.10 -12.57
N LYS A 2 11.24 -9.31 -12.82
CA LYS A 2 11.74 -10.67 -13.12
C LYS A 2 11.94 -11.42 -11.80
N LEU A 3 11.40 -12.64 -11.66
CA LEU A 3 11.57 -13.50 -10.47
C LEU A 3 13.04 -13.64 -10.04
N VAL A 4 13.95 -13.58 -11.02
CA VAL A 4 15.42 -13.60 -10.87
C VAL A 4 15.96 -12.48 -9.96
N GLN A 5 15.23 -11.39 -9.75
CA GLN A 5 15.67 -10.26 -8.92
C GLN A 5 15.35 -10.45 -7.41
N ILE A 6 14.51 -11.41 -7.05
CA ILE A 6 14.09 -11.64 -5.66
C ILE A 6 15.28 -11.98 -4.73
N PRO A 7 16.21 -12.89 -5.09
CA PRO A 7 17.34 -13.23 -4.22
C PRO A 7 18.23 -12.02 -3.90
N PHE A 8 18.46 -11.15 -4.88
CA PHE A 8 19.26 -9.92 -4.68
C PHE A 8 18.58 -8.95 -3.72
N ARG A 9 17.26 -8.81 -3.80
CA ARG A 9 16.49 -7.97 -2.85
C ARG A 9 16.49 -8.58 -1.45
N ILE A 10 16.34 -9.89 -1.33
CA ILE A 10 16.45 -10.60 -0.03
C ILE A 10 17.82 -10.37 0.58
N LEU A 11 18.90 -10.49 -0.21
CA LEU A 11 20.25 -10.21 0.26
C LEU A 11 20.39 -8.77 0.76
N ARG A 12 19.92 -7.79 -0.03
CA ARG A 12 19.91 -6.37 0.38
C ARG A 12 19.13 -6.15 1.68
N TYR A 13 17.98 -6.79 1.86
CA TYR A 13 17.24 -6.72 3.11
C TYR A 13 18.02 -7.25 4.32
N ARG A 14 18.75 -8.35 4.15
CA ARG A 14 19.61 -8.90 5.21
C ARG A 14 20.76 -7.95 5.55
N LEU A 15 21.38 -7.34 4.53
CA LEU A 15 22.43 -6.34 4.73
C LEU A 15 21.91 -5.07 5.42
N ALA A 16 20.71 -4.60 5.03
CA ALA A 16 20.07 -3.47 5.67
C ALA A 16 19.74 -3.75 7.14
N ARG A 17 19.26 -4.97 7.45
CA ARG A 17 19.02 -5.41 8.84
C ARG A 17 20.32 -5.50 9.66
N ALA A 18 21.44 -5.79 9.02
CA ALA A 18 22.76 -5.77 9.65
C ALA A 18 23.36 -4.35 9.76
N GLY A 19 22.66 -3.31 9.30
CA GLY A 19 23.14 -1.91 9.35
C GLY A 19 24.15 -1.54 8.28
N LEU A 20 24.37 -2.40 7.27
CA LEU A 20 25.40 -2.22 6.25
C LEU A 20 24.93 -1.39 5.04
N CYS A 21 23.62 -1.21 4.86
CA CYS A 21 23.06 -0.39 3.79
C CYS A 21 21.65 0.12 4.13
N SER A 22 21.12 1.05 3.33
CA SER A 22 19.72 1.45 3.45
C SER A 22 18.77 0.34 2.97
N PRO A 23 17.59 0.20 3.59
CA PRO A 23 16.56 -0.72 3.11
C PRO A 23 16.12 -0.31 1.70
N GLY A 24 15.91 -1.31 0.83
CA GLY A 24 15.29 -1.08 -0.47
C GLY A 24 13.76 -1.02 -0.36
N SER A 25 13.09 -0.74 -1.48
CA SER A 25 11.62 -0.73 -1.55
C SER A 25 11.02 -2.09 -1.17
N PRO A 26 9.78 -2.14 -0.64
CA PRO A 26 9.07 -3.36 -0.26
C PRO A 26 8.93 -4.37 -1.41
N LEU A 27 9.03 -5.67 -1.10
CA LEU A 27 8.63 -6.73 -2.04
C LEU A 27 7.10 -6.79 -2.17
N VAL A 28 6.39 -6.75 -1.05
CA VAL A 28 4.92 -6.78 -0.98
C VAL A 28 4.44 -5.51 -0.31
N LEU A 29 3.48 -4.83 -0.92
CA LEU A 29 2.83 -3.65 -0.35
C LEU A 29 1.34 -3.92 -0.22
N THR A 30 0.76 -3.61 0.95
CA THR A 30 -0.69 -3.51 1.12
C THR A 30 -1.05 -2.04 1.18
N PHE A 31 -1.85 -1.59 0.22
CA PHE A 31 -2.29 -0.21 0.10
C PHE A 31 -3.79 -0.10 0.41
N SER A 32 -4.12 0.57 1.52
CA SER A 32 -5.50 0.86 1.90
C SER A 32 -5.99 2.10 1.15
N ILE A 33 -6.90 1.91 0.20
CA ILE A 33 -7.34 3.00 -0.70
C ILE A 33 -8.32 3.97 -0.04
N THR A 34 -9.16 3.49 0.88
CA THR A 34 -10.15 4.29 1.60
C THR A 34 -10.45 3.60 2.92
N ASN A 35 -10.80 4.36 3.97
CA ASN A 35 -11.34 3.80 5.20
C ASN A 35 -12.88 3.78 5.21
N ARG A 36 -13.52 4.39 4.20
CA ARG A 36 -14.98 4.41 4.05
C ARG A 36 -15.47 3.01 3.69
N CYS A 37 -16.46 2.51 4.44
CA CYS A 37 -17.01 1.19 4.21
C CYS A 37 -18.51 1.19 4.52
N ASN A 38 -19.30 0.60 3.62
CA ASN A 38 -20.74 0.41 3.80
C ASN A 38 -21.07 -0.80 4.71
N SER A 39 -20.11 -1.71 4.89
CA SER A 39 -20.29 -2.93 5.69
C SER A 39 -19.99 -2.72 7.16
N ARG A 40 -20.90 -3.15 8.04
CA ARG A 40 -20.76 -3.05 9.51
C ARG A 40 -20.22 -4.33 10.14
N CYS A 41 -19.10 -4.83 9.61
CA CYS A 41 -18.48 -6.07 10.04
C CYS A 41 -18.07 -6.03 11.53
N LYS A 42 -18.45 -7.07 12.29
CA LYS A 42 -18.10 -7.20 13.72
C LYS A 42 -16.62 -7.46 13.98
N THR A 43 -15.91 -7.98 12.98
CA THR A 43 -14.48 -8.36 13.05
C THR A 43 -13.55 -7.22 12.66
N CYS A 44 -13.87 -6.49 11.58
CA CYS A 44 -13.02 -5.44 11.04
C CYS A 44 -13.23 -4.08 11.72
N ASN A 45 -14.49 -3.69 11.96
CA ASN A 45 -14.86 -2.40 12.57
C ASN A 45 -14.34 -1.12 11.85
N ILE A 46 -13.83 -1.20 10.62
CA ILE A 46 -13.29 -0.04 9.88
C ILE A 46 -14.32 1.09 9.70
N TRP A 47 -15.60 0.76 9.58
CA TRP A 47 -16.72 1.72 9.48
C TRP A 47 -16.86 2.65 10.70
N LYS A 48 -16.22 2.33 11.83
CA LYS A 48 -16.20 3.17 13.04
C LYS A 48 -15.07 4.21 13.02
N ILE A 49 -14.09 4.04 12.14
CA ILE A 49 -12.98 4.98 11.99
C ILE A 49 -13.52 6.16 11.20
N PRO A 50 -13.41 7.40 11.72
CA PRO A 50 -13.69 8.60 10.93
C PRO A 50 -12.88 8.55 9.62
N ALA A 51 -13.56 8.79 8.50
CA ALA A 51 -12.97 8.64 7.18
C ALA A 51 -13.45 9.81 6.31
N GLU A 52 -12.90 10.98 6.62
CA GLU A 52 -13.14 12.19 5.83
C GLU A 52 -12.33 12.11 4.53
N GLU A 53 -12.92 12.59 3.44
CA GLU A 53 -12.27 12.57 2.12
C GLU A 53 -10.97 13.39 2.11
N SER A 54 -10.86 14.41 2.96
CA SER A 54 -9.64 15.21 3.14
C SER A 54 -8.49 14.50 3.85
N GLU A 55 -8.75 13.37 4.51
CA GLU A 55 -7.73 12.56 5.18
C GLU A 55 -7.22 11.41 4.29
N GLU A 56 -7.87 11.17 3.14
CA GLU A 56 -7.44 10.21 2.14
C GLU A 56 -6.35 10.82 1.25
N LEU A 57 -5.36 10.01 0.84
CA LEU A 57 -4.34 10.44 -0.11
C LEU A 57 -4.98 10.81 -1.44
N SER A 58 -4.63 11.98 -1.95
CA SER A 58 -4.95 12.41 -3.32
C SER A 58 -4.27 11.51 -4.35
N LEU A 59 -4.78 11.49 -5.59
CA LEU A 59 -4.18 10.71 -6.68
C LEU A 59 -2.72 11.14 -6.95
N ASP A 60 -2.41 12.43 -6.82
CA ASP A 60 -1.07 12.97 -7.03
C ASP A 60 -0.07 12.46 -5.97
N GLU A 61 -0.50 12.41 -4.71
CA GLU A 61 0.30 11.85 -3.62
C GLU A 61 0.53 10.35 -3.81
N ILE A 62 -0.51 9.62 -4.20
CA ILE A 62 -0.41 8.19 -4.53
C ILE A 62 0.61 8.01 -5.66
N GLU A 63 0.50 8.78 -6.74
CA GLU A 63 1.45 8.68 -7.85
C GLU A 63 2.88 8.99 -7.41
N LEU A 64 3.09 10.02 -6.58
CA LEU A 64 4.40 10.36 -6.03
C LEU A 64 4.99 9.22 -5.18
N ILE A 65 4.19 8.62 -4.31
CA ILE A 65 4.58 7.49 -3.46
C ILE A 65 5.00 6.31 -4.34
N PHE A 66 4.18 5.91 -5.31
CA PHE A 66 4.49 4.75 -6.16
C PHE A 66 5.65 5.01 -7.12
N LYS A 67 5.89 6.26 -7.55
CA LYS A 67 7.10 6.64 -8.32
C LYS A 67 8.38 6.55 -7.49
N SER A 68 8.31 6.76 -6.18
CA SER A 68 9.46 6.66 -5.28
C SER A 68 9.89 5.20 -4.98
N MET A 69 9.11 4.21 -5.42
CA MET A 69 9.35 2.80 -5.14
C MET A 69 9.84 2.02 -6.36
N ASP A 70 10.71 1.04 -6.13
CA ASP A 70 11.01 0.00 -7.12
C ASP A 70 9.76 -0.85 -7.40
N LYS A 71 9.81 -1.61 -8.51
CA LYS A 71 8.74 -2.56 -8.86
C LYS A 71 8.42 -3.51 -7.70
N LEU A 72 7.16 -3.50 -7.29
CA LEU A 72 6.62 -4.42 -6.29
C LEU A 72 6.54 -5.84 -6.89
N TYR A 73 6.73 -6.85 -6.05
CA TYR A 73 6.40 -8.24 -6.39
C TYR A 73 4.89 -8.45 -6.36
N PHE A 74 4.24 -7.91 -5.32
CA PHE A 74 2.82 -8.07 -5.10
C PHE A 74 2.25 -6.80 -4.47
N LEU A 75 1.11 -6.34 -4.98
CA LEU A 75 0.36 -5.21 -4.46
C LEU A 75 -1.01 -5.72 -4.02
N ASN A 76 -1.28 -5.62 -2.73
CA ASN A 76 -2.61 -5.83 -2.17
C ASN A 76 -3.33 -4.50 -2.10
N ILE A 77 -4.48 -4.40 -2.77
CA ILE A 77 -5.40 -3.28 -2.55
C ILE A 77 -6.34 -3.68 -1.43
N SER A 78 -6.46 -2.84 -0.41
CA SER A 78 -7.21 -3.09 0.82
C SER A 78 -7.93 -1.82 1.28
N GLY A 79 -8.45 -1.83 2.51
CA GLY A 79 -9.17 -0.72 3.13
C GLY A 79 -10.64 -1.07 3.35
N GLY A 80 -11.51 -0.12 3.04
CA GLY A 80 -12.95 -0.23 3.08
C GLY A 80 -13.53 -0.69 1.73
N GLU A 81 -14.66 -0.09 1.35
CA GLU A 81 -15.36 -0.41 0.12
C GLU A 81 -14.82 0.46 -1.03
N PRO A 82 -14.11 -0.10 -2.03
CA PRO A 82 -13.47 0.67 -3.09
C PRO A 82 -14.40 1.62 -3.84
N PHE A 83 -15.64 1.22 -4.07
CA PHE A 83 -16.61 2.02 -4.84
C PHE A 83 -17.13 3.25 -4.09
N LEU A 84 -16.77 3.44 -2.81
CA LEU A 84 -17.09 4.67 -2.08
C LEU A 84 -16.09 5.80 -2.37
N ARG A 85 -14.95 5.50 -3.00
CA ARG A 85 -13.94 6.48 -3.39
C ARG A 85 -14.27 7.01 -4.78
N LYS A 86 -14.62 8.30 -4.89
CA LYS A 86 -15.21 8.91 -6.10
C LYS A 86 -14.27 8.91 -7.31
N ASP A 87 -12.96 8.96 -7.08
CA ASP A 87 -11.93 8.96 -8.11
C ASP A 87 -11.65 7.56 -8.69
N LEU A 88 -12.17 6.50 -8.07
CA LEU A 88 -12.06 5.11 -8.56
C LEU A 88 -13.28 4.66 -9.38
N VAL A 89 -14.44 5.30 -9.20
CA VAL A 89 -15.67 4.96 -9.91
C VAL A 89 -15.86 5.93 -11.07
N LYS A 90 -15.90 5.38 -12.28
CA LYS A 90 -16.32 6.10 -13.49
C LYS A 90 -17.76 5.81 -13.82
#